data_AF-A0A1L9QQX5-F1
#
_entry.id   AF-A0A1L9QQX5-F1
#
_cell.length_a   1.000
_cell.length_b   1.000
_cell.length_c   1.000
_cell.angle_alpha   90.00
_cell.angle_beta   90.00
_cell.angle_gamma   90.00
#
_symmetry.space_group_name_H-M   'P 1'
#
loop_
_entity.id
_entity.type
_entity.pdbx_description
1 polymer ?
#
loop_
_entity_poly.entity_id
_entity_poly.type
_entity_poly.pdbx_seq_one_letter_code
_entity_poly.pdbx_strand_id
1 'polypeptide(L)'
;MINHNPFTHILRGISISIFTASISTLAVNPAHAFSIGKYRVNNHPDGNAAPPAYCLRLDGLVSGNSSDIYTFNCEDSQSEVFLEYDGSSVTISGKVFGGLDVGSSYDNPVVWDLDFTYNNVTTNGDGLVVWGDGQGQGNISSTVGSYDLFDYKGVHDYSFKIDTDHRGEEGYSGWGWLNHADEGTLREDATHLYASDWLFTVEKVPEPSAVLGLAFIAGFAALKRRQSR
;
A
#
# COMPACT_ATOMS: atom_id res chain seq x y z
N MET A 1 59.27 49.48 67.08
CA MET A 1 59.50 49.77 65.65
C MET A 1 58.59 48.87 64.84
N ILE A 2 57.80 49.50 63.99
CA ILE A 2 56.71 48.95 63.17
C ILE A 2 57.33 48.18 62.00
N ASN A 3 56.79 46.99 61.67
CA ASN A 3 56.79 46.56 60.26
C ASN A 3 55.59 45.65 59.98
N HIS A 4 54.65 46.18 59.19
CA HIS A 4 53.46 45.51 58.70
C HIS A 4 53.80 44.80 57.37
N ASN A 5 53.37 43.55 57.22
CA ASN A 5 53.29 42.87 55.93
C ASN A 5 51.85 42.38 55.72
N PRO A 6 51.11 42.90 54.71
CA PRO A 6 49.91 42.24 54.21
C PRO A 6 50.19 41.69 52.81
N PHE A 7 50.40 40.38 52.71
CA PHE A 7 50.31 39.66 51.43
C PHE A 7 48.85 39.23 51.21
N THR A 8 48.12 40.02 50.44
CA THR A 8 46.76 39.73 49.98
C THR A 8 46.86 38.87 48.70
N HIS A 9 46.70 37.55 48.82
CA HIS A 9 46.59 36.66 47.67
C HIS A 9 45.18 36.73 47.08
N ILE A 10 45.05 37.33 45.90
CA ILE A 10 43.84 37.33 45.08
C ILE A 10 43.83 36.01 44.29
N LEU A 11 43.09 35.01 44.77
CA LEU A 11 42.77 33.80 44.00
C LEU A 11 41.61 34.13 43.05
N ARG A 12 41.93 34.38 41.78
CA ARG A 12 40.94 34.49 40.70
C ARG A 12 40.43 33.09 40.36
N GLY A 13 39.17 32.81 40.69
CA GLY A 13 38.48 31.58 40.30
C GLY A 13 38.35 31.49 38.78
N ILE A 14 38.95 30.45 38.20
CA ILE A 14 38.77 30.08 36.80
C ILE A 14 37.54 29.17 36.74
N SER A 15 36.41 29.70 36.29
CA SER A 15 35.24 28.89 35.96
C SER A 15 35.49 28.16 34.64
N ILE A 16 35.71 26.85 34.72
CA ILE A 16 35.80 25.96 33.56
C ILE A 16 34.36 25.57 33.19
N SER A 17 33.83 26.21 32.15
CA SER A 17 32.55 25.82 31.55
C SER A 17 32.76 24.57 30.69
N ILE A 18 32.33 23.42 31.21
CA ILE A 18 32.29 22.17 30.47
C ILE A 18 31.11 22.23 29.50
N PHE A 19 31.39 22.38 28.21
CA PHE A 19 30.39 22.20 27.15
C PHE A 19 30.15 20.70 26.98
N THR A 20 29.03 20.20 27.50
CA THR A 20 28.52 18.87 27.17
C THR A 20 27.94 18.91 25.75
N ALA A 21 28.67 18.36 24.79
CA ALA A 21 28.14 18.08 23.46
C ALA A 21 27.17 16.90 23.58
N SER A 22 25.87 17.18 23.53
CA SER A 22 24.83 16.16 23.41
C SER A 22 24.94 15.52 22.04
N ILE A 23 25.49 14.30 21.98
CA ILE A 23 25.41 13.46 20.79
C ILE A 23 23.96 13.00 20.68
N SER A 24 23.19 13.67 19.84
CA SER A 24 21.88 13.19 19.40
C SER A 24 22.09 11.98 18.51
N THR A 25 21.99 10.79 19.08
CA THR A 25 21.85 9.56 18.30
C THR A 25 20.53 9.66 17.54
N LEU A 26 20.59 9.85 16.22
CA LEU A 26 19.44 9.65 15.35
C LEU A 26 18.99 8.20 15.54
N ALA A 27 17.85 8.02 16.23
CA ALA A 27 17.18 6.74 16.24
C ALA A 27 16.76 6.45 14.80
N VAL A 28 17.41 5.47 14.18
CA VAL A 28 16.89 4.89 12.95
C VAL A 28 15.58 4.22 13.35
N ASN A 29 14.45 4.81 12.98
CA ASN A 29 13.18 4.12 13.11
C ASN A 29 13.32 2.85 12.28
N PRO A 30 13.15 1.65 12.86
CA PRO A 30 13.09 0.45 12.05
C PRO A 30 12.01 0.67 11.00
N ALA A 31 12.33 0.37 9.74
CA ALA A 31 11.31 0.28 8.71
C ALA A 31 10.17 -0.58 9.25
N HIS A 32 8.97 -0.02 9.23
CA HIS A 32 7.83 -0.63 9.89
C HIS A 32 7.30 -1.74 9.00
N ALA A 33 7.61 -3.00 9.33
CA ALA A 33 7.08 -4.17 8.65
C ALA A 33 5.59 -4.03 8.30
N PHE A 34 5.22 -4.50 7.11
CA PHE A 34 3.87 -4.44 6.60
C PHE A 34 2.89 -5.06 7.60
N SER A 35 1.90 -4.29 8.00
CA SER A 35 1.05 -4.61 9.14
C SER A 35 -0.34 -5.09 8.71
N ILE A 36 -1.02 -5.83 9.58
CA ILE A 36 -2.43 -6.18 9.36
C ILE A 36 -3.28 -4.91 9.23
N GLY A 37 -4.27 -4.96 8.35
CA GLY A 37 -5.27 -3.91 8.17
C GLY A 37 -5.66 -3.67 6.72
N LYS A 38 -6.39 -2.57 6.52
CA LYS A 38 -6.89 -2.13 5.23
C LYS A 38 -6.03 -1.00 4.66
N TYR A 39 -5.82 -1.05 3.35
CA TYR A 39 -4.98 -0.14 2.60
C TYR A 39 -5.72 0.33 1.35
N ARG A 40 -5.61 1.62 1.02
CA ARG A 40 -6.06 2.16 -0.26
C ARG A 40 -5.05 1.78 -1.33
N VAL A 41 -5.51 1.25 -2.45
CA VAL A 41 -4.67 0.98 -3.63
C VAL A 41 -4.68 2.21 -4.53
N ASN A 42 -3.49 2.66 -4.93
CA ASN A 42 -3.27 3.78 -5.83
C ASN A 42 -2.49 3.31 -7.06
N ASN A 43 -2.51 4.08 -8.15
CA ASN A 43 -1.65 3.73 -9.29
C ASN A 43 -0.17 3.83 -8.88
N HIS A 44 0.67 3.04 -9.55
CA HIS A 44 2.10 3.23 -9.40
C HIS A 44 2.56 4.41 -10.28
N PRO A 45 3.45 5.30 -9.81
CA PRO A 45 3.95 6.40 -10.64
C PRO A 45 4.64 5.94 -11.92
N ASP A 46 5.44 4.87 -11.88
CA ASP A 46 5.96 4.20 -13.09
C ASP A 46 4.89 3.62 -14.03
N GLY A 47 3.67 3.35 -13.57
CA GLY A 47 2.55 3.02 -14.45
C GLY A 47 2.27 4.15 -15.45
N ASN A 48 2.50 5.41 -15.05
CA ASN A 48 2.36 6.58 -15.91
C ASN A 48 3.47 6.73 -16.95
N ALA A 49 4.54 5.93 -16.89
CA ALA A 49 5.55 5.92 -17.94
C ALA A 49 4.99 5.40 -19.28
N ALA A 50 3.83 4.72 -19.24
CA ALA A 50 2.99 4.38 -20.39
C ALA A 50 1.53 4.79 -20.08
N PRO A 51 1.15 6.07 -20.28
CA PRO A 51 -0.19 6.53 -19.97
C PRO A 51 -1.26 5.74 -20.76
N PRO A 52 -2.46 5.53 -20.18
CA PRO A 52 -2.97 6.09 -18.93
C PRO A 52 -2.42 5.42 -17.66
N ALA A 53 -2.49 6.15 -16.54
CA ALA A 53 -2.16 5.64 -15.21
C ALA A 53 -2.88 4.34 -14.90
N TYR A 54 -2.21 3.37 -14.28
CA TYR A 54 -2.85 2.11 -13.92
C TYR A 54 -2.29 1.47 -12.65
N CYS A 55 -3.14 0.65 -12.03
CA CYS A 55 -2.80 -0.25 -10.92
C CYS A 55 -2.90 -1.74 -11.33
N LEU A 56 -3.66 -2.02 -12.40
CA LEU A 56 -3.91 -3.33 -12.97
C LEU A 56 -3.84 -3.24 -14.50
N ARG A 57 -3.25 -4.25 -15.12
CA ARG A 57 -3.20 -4.45 -16.58
C ARG A 57 -3.63 -5.87 -16.93
N LEU A 58 -4.49 -6.03 -17.93
CA LEU A 58 -5.03 -7.32 -18.39
C LEU A 58 -5.07 -7.37 -19.93
N ASP A 59 -3.93 -7.65 -20.56
CA ASP A 59 -3.82 -7.64 -22.02
C ASP A 59 -4.74 -8.67 -22.67
N GLY A 60 -5.53 -8.25 -23.65
CA GLY A 60 -6.47 -9.10 -24.37
C GLY A 60 -7.72 -9.46 -23.60
N LEU A 61 -8.05 -8.77 -22.50
CA LEU A 61 -9.17 -9.12 -21.62
C LEU A 61 -10.48 -9.46 -22.36
N VAL A 62 -10.89 -8.60 -23.29
CA VAL A 62 -12.15 -8.79 -24.03
C VAL A 62 -11.97 -9.51 -25.36
N SER A 63 -10.86 -9.28 -26.05
CA SER A 63 -10.64 -9.75 -27.42
C SER A 63 -9.88 -11.07 -27.52
N GLY A 64 -9.20 -11.49 -26.45
CA GLY A 64 -8.19 -12.54 -26.45
C GLY A 64 -6.88 -12.17 -27.16
N ASN A 65 -6.77 -10.95 -27.71
CA ASN A 65 -5.58 -10.49 -28.42
C ASN A 65 -4.64 -9.74 -27.46
N SER A 66 -3.47 -10.31 -27.18
CA SER A 66 -2.45 -9.69 -26.32
C SER A 66 -1.94 -8.31 -26.78
N SER A 67 -2.23 -7.88 -28.02
CA SER A 67 -1.91 -6.52 -28.47
C SER A 67 -2.92 -5.47 -27.98
N ASP A 68 -4.09 -5.90 -27.51
CA ASP A 68 -5.13 -5.03 -26.99
C ASP A 68 -4.89 -4.84 -25.49
N ILE A 69 -4.20 -3.77 -25.13
CA ILE A 69 -3.78 -3.50 -23.76
C ILE A 69 -4.98 -2.96 -22.98
N TYR A 70 -5.45 -3.67 -21.95
CA TYR A 70 -6.45 -3.12 -21.03
C TYR A 70 -5.76 -2.68 -19.75
N THR A 71 -6.00 -1.45 -19.33
CA THR A 71 -5.46 -0.89 -18.09
C THR A 71 -6.56 -0.27 -17.26
N PHE A 72 -6.36 -0.28 -15.95
CA PHE A 72 -7.36 0.16 -14.98
C PHE A 72 -6.74 1.10 -13.95
N ASN A 73 -7.37 2.26 -13.78
CA ASN A 73 -6.93 3.34 -12.92
C ASN A 73 -7.59 3.23 -11.54
N CYS A 74 -6.81 3.01 -10.49
CA CYS A 74 -7.32 2.91 -9.11
C CYS A 74 -7.61 4.26 -8.44
N GLU A 75 -7.20 5.37 -9.05
CA GLU A 75 -7.34 6.74 -8.53
C GLU A 75 -8.34 7.59 -9.31
N ASP A 76 -9.01 7.01 -10.32
CA ASP A 76 -10.14 7.67 -10.96
C ASP A 76 -11.23 7.99 -9.92
N SER A 77 -11.99 9.05 -10.14
CA SER A 77 -13.13 9.43 -9.30
C SER A 77 -14.20 8.35 -9.15
N GLN A 78 -14.28 7.42 -10.10
CA GLN A 78 -15.19 6.27 -10.08
C GLN A 78 -14.55 5.01 -9.47
N SER A 79 -13.27 5.07 -9.12
CA SER A 79 -12.51 3.97 -8.54
C SER A 79 -12.46 4.02 -7.02
N GLU A 80 -12.59 2.86 -6.42
CA GLU A 80 -12.47 2.62 -4.99
C GLU A 80 -11.94 1.20 -4.79
N VAL A 81 -10.61 1.05 -4.78
CA VAL A 81 -9.94 -0.24 -4.60
C VAL A 81 -9.19 -0.27 -3.29
N PHE A 82 -9.34 -1.35 -2.55
CA PHE A 82 -8.67 -1.58 -1.29
C PHE A 82 -7.94 -2.91 -1.28
N LEU A 83 -6.85 -2.94 -0.53
CA LEU A 83 -6.13 -4.14 -0.15
C LEU A 83 -6.36 -4.38 1.34
N GLU A 84 -6.78 -5.58 1.72
CA GLU A 84 -6.90 -6.00 3.11
C GLU A 84 -5.94 -7.16 3.37
N TYR A 85 -5.09 -7.00 4.39
CA TYR A 85 -4.17 -8.04 4.85
C TYR A 85 -4.55 -8.49 6.25
N ASP A 86 -4.87 -9.78 6.41
CA ASP A 86 -5.32 -10.36 7.68
C ASP A 86 -4.22 -11.05 8.50
N GLY A 87 -2.99 -11.07 7.97
CA GLY A 87 -1.84 -11.79 8.56
C GLY A 87 -1.46 -13.07 7.83
N SER A 88 -2.31 -13.56 6.92
CA SER A 88 -2.10 -14.79 6.15
C SER A 88 -2.64 -14.74 4.72
N SER A 89 -3.53 -13.80 4.44
CA SER A 89 -4.16 -13.59 3.14
C SER A 89 -4.24 -12.11 2.80
N VAL A 90 -4.17 -11.82 1.50
CA VAL A 90 -4.32 -10.49 0.93
C VAL A 90 -5.51 -10.52 -0.01
N THR A 91 -6.52 -9.69 0.27
CA THR A 91 -7.66 -9.49 -0.64
C THR A 91 -7.57 -8.09 -1.25
N ILE A 92 -7.57 -8.02 -2.57
CA ILE A 92 -7.62 -6.78 -3.36
C ILE A 92 -9.02 -6.73 -3.98
N SER A 93 -9.85 -5.79 -3.55
CA SER A 93 -11.24 -5.71 -3.99
C SER A 93 -11.78 -4.29 -4.04
N GLY A 94 -12.85 -4.11 -4.82
CA GLY A 94 -13.56 -2.84 -4.95
C GLY A 94 -13.99 -2.55 -6.38
N LYS A 95 -13.98 -1.27 -6.75
CA LYS A 95 -14.34 -0.78 -8.08
C LYS A 95 -13.14 -0.15 -8.77
N VAL A 96 -12.89 -0.51 -10.03
CA VAL A 96 -11.81 0.08 -10.82
C VAL A 96 -12.33 0.57 -12.17
N PHE A 97 -11.95 1.77 -12.56
CA PHE A 97 -12.31 2.38 -13.84
C PHE A 97 -11.22 2.12 -14.87
N GLY A 98 -11.60 1.62 -16.04
CA GLY A 98 -10.63 1.30 -17.08
C GLY A 98 -11.27 0.75 -18.34
N GLY A 99 -10.41 0.42 -19.31
CA GLY A 99 -10.82 -0.05 -20.62
C GLY A 99 -9.61 -0.31 -21.51
N LEU A 100 -9.88 -0.40 -22.82
CA LEU A 100 -8.83 -0.56 -23.82
C LEU A 100 -7.99 0.71 -23.89
N ASP A 101 -6.70 0.58 -23.62
CA ASP A 101 -5.72 1.65 -23.73
C ASP A 101 -5.50 2.02 -25.21
N VAL A 102 -5.72 3.29 -25.53
CA VAL A 102 -5.46 3.88 -26.87
C VAL A 102 -4.36 4.94 -26.86
N GLY A 103 -3.49 4.91 -25.85
CA GLY A 103 -2.21 5.62 -25.74
C GLY A 103 -2.18 6.78 -24.73
N SER A 104 -3.32 7.43 -24.46
CA SER A 104 -3.41 8.45 -23.40
C SER A 104 -4.77 8.50 -22.71
N SER A 105 -5.65 7.57 -23.07
CA SER A 105 -7.03 7.48 -22.62
C SER A 105 -7.53 6.05 -22.86
N TYR A 106 -8.76 5.79 -22.46
CA TYR A 106 -9.44 4.54 -22.73
C TYR A 106 -10.41 4.68 -23.91
N ASP A 107 -10.54 3.63 -24.71
CA ASP A 107 -11.71 3.43 -25.56
C ASP A 107 -12.82 2.73 -24.76
N ASN A 108 -14.03 3.30 -24.81
CA ASN A 108 -15.23 2.84 -24.12
C ASN A 108 -15.02 2.36 -22.66
N PRO A 109 -14.41 3.17 -21.78
CA PRO A 109 -14.15 2.74 -20.40
C PRO A 109 -15.44 2.53 -19.61
N VAL A 110 -15.39 1.57 -18.70
CA VAL A 110 -16.47 1.27 -17.75
C VAL A 110 -15.88 1.07 -16.35
N VAL A 111 -16.77 1.04 -15.36
CA VAL A 111 -16.41 0.62 -14.01
C VAL A 111 -16.52 -0.90 -13.93
N TRP A 112 -15.47 -1.51 -13.38
CA TRP A 112 -15.37 -2.94 -13.14
C TRP A 112 -15.42 -3.21 -11.64
N ASP A 113 -16.17 -4.24 -11.25
CA ASP A 113 -16.10 -4.84 -9.92
C ASP A 113 -14.92 -5.83 -9.91
N LEU A 114 -14.07 -5.68 -8.90
CA LEU A 114 -12.85 -6.47 -8.73
C LEU A 114 -12.90 -7.18 -7.37
N ASP A 115 -12.60 -8.47 -7.35
CA ASP A 115 -12.38 -9.25 -6.14
C ASP A 115 -11.30 -10.31 -6.38
N PHE A 116 -10.14 -10.15 -5.77
CA PHE A 116 -9.02 -11.07 -5.91
C PHE A 116 -8.39 -11.36 -4.56
N THR A 117 -8.15 -12.64 -4.24
CA THR A 117 -7.53 -13.04 -2.99
C THR A 117 -6.31 -13.91 -3.21
N TYR A 118 -5.21 -13.52 -2.59
CA TYR A 118 -4.02 -14.34 -2.37
C TYR A 118 -4.08 -15.00 -0.99
N ASN A 119 -3.88 -16.31 -0.95
CA ASN A 119 -3.72 -17.09 0.28
C ASN A 119 -2.23 -17.37 0.54
N ASN A 120 -1.92 -17.89 1.74
CA ASN A 120 -0.57 -18.29 2.13
C ASN A 120 0.48 -17.17 1.94
N VAL A 121 0.05 -15.93 2.21
CA VAL A 121 0.90 -14.75 2.19
C VAL A 121 1.87 -14.84 3.36
N THR A 122 3.14 -14.58 3.09
CA THR A 122 4.20 -14.57 4.10
C THR A 122 4.91 -13.23 4.15
N THR A 123 5.50 -12.89 5.30
CA THR A 123 6.34 -11.69 5.39
C THR A 123 7.71 -11.95 4.77
N ASN A 124 8.26 -10.94 4.10
CA ASN A 124 9.61 -10.98 3.54
C ASN A 124 10.29 -9.63 3.74
N GLY A 125 11.21 -9.56 4.70
CA GLY A 125 11.76 -8.28 5.15
C GLY A 125 10.64 -7.41 5.73
N ASP A 126 10.51 -6.20 5.20
CA ASP A 126 9.44 -5.27 5.58
C ASP A 126 8.14 -5.51 4.80
N GLY A 127 8.16 -6.38 3.79
CA GLY A 127 7.07 -6.57 2.83
C GLY A 127 6.29 -7.87 3.01
N LEU A 128 5.45 -8.15 2.01
CA LEU A 128 4.67 -9.38 1.86
C LEU A 128 5.06 -10.10 0.58
N VAL A 129 4.96 -11.43 0.55
CA VAL A 129 5.23 -12.24 -0.64
C VAL A 129 4.34 -13.48 -0.68
N VAL A 130 3.95 -13.85 -1.89
CA VAL A 130 3.25 -15.10 -2.21
C VAL A 130 4.14 -15.93 -3.11
N TRP A 131 4.63 -17.06 -2.60
CA TRP A 131 5.55 -17.94 -3.32
C TRP A 131 4.81 -18.88 -4.26
N GLY A 132 5.36 -19.08 -5.45
CA GLY A 132 4.82 -20.00 -6.45
C GLY A 132 3.54 -19.50 -7.12
N ASP A 133 2.76 -20.46 -7.62
CA ASP A 133 1.50 -20.29 -8.33
C ASP A 133 0.37 -20.96 -7.53
N GLY A 134 -0.88 -20.63 -7.85
CA GLY A 134 -2.07 -21.32 -7.34
C GLY A 134 -2.52 -20.81 -5.98
N GLN A 135 -1.99 -19.69 -5.53
CA GLN A 135 -2.34 -19.09 -4.24
C GLN A 135 -3.29 -17.91 -4.41
N GLY A 136 -3.25 -17.25 -5.56
CA GLY A 136 -4.13 -16.15 -5.92
C GLY A 136 -5.20 -16.53 -6.94
N GLN A 137 -6.44 -16.15 -6.65
CA GLN A 137 -7.56 -16.27 -7.58
C GLN A 137 -8.62 -15.21 -7.30
N GLY A 138 -9.42 -14.89 -8.30
CA GLY A 138 -10.47 -13.88 -8.19
C GLY A 138 -11.30 -13.74 -9.46
N ASN A 139 -12.03 -12.64 -9.53
CA ASN A 139 -12.83 -12.26 -10.69
C ASN A 139 -12.76 -10.74 -10.92
N ILE A 140 -12.87 -10.35 -12.17
CA ILE A 140 -13.19 -8.98 -12.58
C ILE A 140 -14.41 -8.99 -13.49
N SER A 141 -15.40 -8.13 -13.22
CA SER A 141 -16.64 -8.10 -13.98
C SER A 141 -17.18 -6.69 -14.20
N SER A 142 -17.94 -6.52 -15.28
CA SER A 142 -18.64 -5.28 -15.62
C SER A 142 -19.84 -5.58 -16.53
N THR A 143 -20.45 -4.53 -17.09
CA THR A 143 -21.47 -4.69 -18.14
C THR A 143 -20.92 -5.26 -19.46
N VAL A 144 -19.60 -5.31 -19.63
CA VAL A 144 -18.92 -5.79 -20.85
C VAL A 144 -18.60 -7.29 -20.77
N GLY A 145 -18.39 -7.83 -19.58
CA GLY A 145 -18.03 -9.24 -19.37
C GLY A 145 -17.65 -9.56 -17.93
N SER A 146 -17.37 -10.84 -17.67
CA SER A 146 -16.89 -11.37 -16.40
C SER A 146 -15.73 -12.33 -16.70
N TYR A 147 -14.63 -12.19 -15.97
CA TYR A 147 -13.39 -12.90 -16.23
C TYR A 147 -12.79 -13.41 -14.93
N ASP A 148 -12.44 -14.69 -14.92
CA ASP A 148 -11.71 -15.29 -13.81
C ASP A 148 -10.25 -14.86 -13.88
N LEU A 149 -9.69 -14.53 -12.73
CA LEU A 149 -8.32 -14.08 -12.55
C LEU A 149 -7.55 -15.13 -11.76
N PHE A 150 -6.31 -15.38 -12.15
CA PHE A 150 -5.42 -16.33 -11.49
C PHE A 150 -4.04 -15.70 -11.31
N ASP A 151 -3.38 -15.95 -10.19
CA ASP A 151 -1.99 -15.51 -10.06
C ASP A 151 -1.07 -16.24 -11.05
N TYR A 152 0.02 -15.59 -11.41
CA TYR A 152 1.03 -16.17 -12.27
C TYR A 152 2.40 -15.73 -11.78
N LYS A 153 3.33 -16.67 -11.58
CA LYS A 153 4.71 -16.35 -11.20
C LYS A 153 5.63 -16.22 -12.41
N GLY A 154 5.25 -16.81 -13.54
CA GLY A 154 6.11 -16.97 -14.71
C GLY A 154 7.47 -17.56 -14.35
N VAL A 155 8.52 -16.80 -14.65
CA VAL A 155 9.92 -17.18 -14.38
C VAL A 155 10.40 -16.81 -12.98
N HIS A 156 9.56 -16.16 -12.17
CA HIS A 156 9.88 -15.76 -10.80
C HIS A 156 9.55 -16.86 -9.79
N ASP A 157 10.08 -16.71 -8.58
CA ASP A 157 9.80 -17.60 -7.46
C ASP A 157 8.48 -17.23 -6.74
N TYR A 158 7.92 -16.06 -7.02
CA TYR A 158 6.71 -15.51 -6.42
C TYR A 158 5.73 -15.04 -7.50
N SER A 159 4.44 -15.06 -7.19
CA SER A 159 3.38 -14.50 -8.04
C SER A 159 2.94 -13.10 -7.61
N PHE A 160 3.19 -12.74 -6.35
CA PHE A 160 2.85 -11.43 -5.79
C PHE A 160 3.85 -11.00 -4.71
N LYS A 161 4.14 -9.71 -4.67
CA LYS A 161 5.01 -9.09 -3.67
C LYS A 161 4.54 -7.66 -3.33
N ILE A 162 4.68 -7.29 -2.07
CA ILE A 162 4.63 -5.90 -1.59
C ILE A 162 5.97 -5.58 -0.93
N ASP A 163 6.59 -4.44 -1.24
CA ASP A 163 7.87 -4.03 -0.64
C ASP A 163 8.05 -2.49 -0.66
N THR A 164 9.09 -2.00 0.01
CA THR A 164 9.39 -0.56 0.19
C THR A 164 10.30 0.06 -0.86
N ASP A 165 10.88 -0.73 -1.76
CA ASP A 165 11.89 -0.27 -2.71
C ASP A 165 11.62 -0.80 -4.14
N HIS A 166 10.35 -0.78 -4.55
CA HIS A 166 10.02 -1.09 -5.93
C HIS A 166 10.16 0.16 -6.78
N ARG A 167 11.20 0.18 -7.63
CA ARG A 167 11.45 1.23 -8.64
C ARG A 167 11.65 2.64 -8.06
N GLY A 168 12.08 2.74 -6.80
CA GLY A 168 12.47 4.01 -6.18
C GLY A 168 11.31 4.85 -5.62
N GLU A 169 10.11 4.28 -5.52
CA GLU A 169 8.97 4.95 -4.91
C GLU A 169 9.00 4.88 -3.38
N GLU A 170 8.63 5.98 -2.72
CA GLU A 170 8.53 6.01 -1.26
C GLU A 170 7.26 5.29 -0.79
N GLY A 171 7.39 4.48 0.26
CA GLY A 171 6.28 3.71 0.83
C GLY A 171 6.17 2.32 0.22
N TYR A 172 5.00 1.70 0.34
CA TYR A 172 4.80 0.32 -0.09
C TYR A 172 4.26 0.25 -1.52
N SER A 173 4.95 -0.52 -2.35
CA SER A 173 4.54 -0.86 -3.72
C SER A 173 4.21 -2.33 -3.82
N GLY A 174 3.13 -2.65 -4.53
CA GLY A 174 2.70 -4.01 -4.83
C GLY A 174 2.83 -4.34 -6.31
N TRP A 175 3.32 -5.54 -6.62
CA TRP A 175 3.38 -6.05 -7.99
C TRP A 175 3.26 -7.57 -8.03
N GLY A 176 2.88 -8.09 -9.18
CA GLY A 176 2.69 -9.51 -9.42
C GLY A 176 2.14 -9.74 -10.81
N TRP A 177 2.14 -10.98 -11.29
CA TRP A 177 1.59 -11.29 -12.60
C TRP A 177 0.29 -12.07 -12.47
N LEU A 178 -0.53 -11.96 -13.50
CA LEU A 178 -1.85 -12.55 -13.57
C LEU A 178 -2.04 -13.33 -14.86
N ASN A 179 -2.92 -14.30 -14.80
CA ASN A 179 -3.66 -14.82 -15.93
C ASN A 179 -5.12 -14.42 -15.79
N HIS A 180 -5.82 -14.40 -16.91
CA HIS A 180 -7.26 -14.27 -16.92
C HIS A 180 -7.86 -15.17 -18.00
N ALA A 181 -9.12 -15.53 -17.81
CA ALA A 181 -9.90 -16.31 -18.76
C ALA A 181 -11.39 -15.97 -18.63
N ASP A 182 -12.20 -16.44 -19.58
CA ASP A 182 -13.66 -16.32 -19.49
C ASP A 182 -14.18 -16.95 -18.19
N GLU A 183 -15.24 -16.38 -17.62
CA GLU A 183 -15.87 -16.88 -16.39
C GLU A 183 -16.18 -18.39 -16.46
N GLY A 184 -15.81 -19.10 -15.40
CA GLY A 184 -15.95 -20.54 -15.27
C GLY A 184 -14.79 -21.35 -15.85
N THR A 185 -13.75 -20.70 -16.39
CA THR A 185 -12.55 -21.38 -16.88
C THR A 185 -11.70 -21.86 -15.71
N LEU A 186 -11.24 -23.11 -15.77
CA LEU A 186 -10.32 -23.63 -14.76
C LEU A 186 -8.94 -23.00 -14.93
N ARG A 187 -8.20 -22.85 -13.82
CA ARG A 187 -6.87 -22.25 -13.80
C ARG A 187 -5.92 -22.89 -14.82
N GLU A 188 -5.93 -24.22 -14.92
CA GLU A 188 -5.10 -25.00 -15.83
C GLU A 188 -5.36 -24.71 -17.32
N ASP A 189 -6.55 -24.19 -17.63
CA ASP A 189 -6.98 -23.84 -18.99
C ASP A 189 -6.76 -22.35 -19.29
N ALA A 190 -6.46 -21.54 -18.28
CA ALA A 190 -6.17 -20.13 -18.45
C ALA A 190 -4.82 -19.94 -19.19
N THR A 191 -4.89 -19.37 -20.39
CA THR A 191 -3.68 -19.07 -21.17
C THR A 191 -3.07 -17.76 -20.69
N HIS A 192 -1.79 -17.78 -20.33
CA HIS A 192 -1.09 -16.57 -19.95
C HIS A 192 -0.92 -15.62 -21.16
N LEU A 193 -1.40 -14.39 -21.00
CA LEU A 193 -1.12 -13.29 -21.92
C LEU A 193 -0.04 -12.40 -21.29
N TYR A 194 1.12 -12.35 -21.96
CA TYR A 194 2.48 -12.05 -21.45
C TYR A 194 2.66 -10.83 -20.53
N ALA A 195 1.72 -9.87 -20.49
CA ALA A 195 1.88 -8.63 -19.75
C ALA A 195 0.68 -8.27 -18.84
N SER A 196 -0.08 -9.27 -18.40
CA SER A 196 -1.09 -9.05 -17.34
C SER A 196 -0.42 -8.98 -15.96
N ASP A 197 -0.56 -7.85 -15.27
CA ASP A 197 0.13 -7.59 -14.01
C ASP A 197 -0.64 -6.68 -13.03
N TRP A 198 -0.25 -6.79 -11.76
CA TRP A 198 -0.44 -5.77 -10.75
C TRP A 198 0.76 -4.84 -10.74
N LEU A 199 0.52 -3.53 -10.63
CA LEU A 199 1.56 -2.55 -10.38
C LEU A 199 0.97 -1.34 -9.68
N PHE A 200 1.08 -1.27 -8.35
CA PHE A 200 0.40 -0.25 -7.55
C PHE A 200 1.22 0.20 -6.35
N THR A 201 0.78 1.28 -5.70
CA THR A 201 1.22 1.67 -4.35
C THR A 201 0.06 1.52 -3.36
N VAL A 202 0.37 1.43 -2.07
CA VAL A 202 -0.65 1.33 -1.01
C VAL A 202 -0.43 2.31 0.14
N GLU A 203 -1.54 2.89 0.60
CA GLU A 203 -1.58 3.75 1.78
C GLU A 203 -2.48 3.13 2.86
N LYS A 204 -1.99 3.04 4.10
CA LYS A 204 -2.78 2.45 5.19
C LYS A 204 -4.00 3.31 5.51
N VAL A 205 -5.19 2.72 5.47
CA VAL A 205 -6.41 3.38 5.92
C VAL A 205 -6.37 3.43 7.46
N PRO A 206 -6.46 4.62 8.08
CA PRO A 206 -6.47 4.72 9.53
C PRO A 206 -7.69 3.99 10.11
N GLU A 207 -7.43 3.12 11.10
CA GLU A 207 -8.50 2.55 11.90
C GLU A 207 -9.33 3.68 12.53
N PRO A 208 -10.67 3.59 12.58
CA PRO A 208 -11.50 4.58 13.25
C PRO A 208 -11.03 4.72 14.70
N SER A 209 -10.31 5.81 15.00
CA SER A 209 -9.81 6.02 16.35
C SER A 209 -11.03 6.09 17.29
N ALA A 210 -11.13 5.18 18.24
CA ALA A 210 -12.22 5.11 19.22
C ALA A 210 -12.33 6.37 20.12
N VAL A 211 -11.47 7.36 19.88
CA VAL A 211 -11.34 8.63 20.61
C VAL A 211 -12.64 9.45 20.57
N LEU A 212 -13.48 9.32 19.55
CA LEU A 212 -14.79 9.98 19.53
C LEU A 212 -15.81 9.36 20.49
N GLY A 213 -15.69 8.07 20.82
CA GLY A 213 -16.62 7.39 21.74
C GLY A 213 -16.53 7.91 23.19
N LEU A 214 -15.34 8.30 23.64
CA LEU A 214 -15.13 8.79 25.01
C LEU A 214 -15.59 10.24 25.21
N ALA A 215 -15.52 11.08 24.16
CA ALA A 215 -16.00 12.45 24.24
C ALA A 215 -17.53 12.53 24.43
N PHE A 216 -18.29 11.61 23.81
CA PHE A 216 -19.74 11.54 23.99
C PHE A 216 -20.14 11.08 25.40
N ILE A 217 -19.45 10.09 25.98
CA ILE A 217 -19.77 9.59 27.33
C ILE A 217 -19.48 10.66 28.40
N ALA A 218 -18.39 11.41 28.27
CA ALA A 218 -18.07 12.52 29.17
C ALA A 218 -19.09 13.67 29.07
N GLY A 219 -19.57 13.97 27.85
CA GLY A 219 -20.62 14.97 27.61
C GLY A 219 -21.95 14.64 28.28
N PHE A 220 -22.42 13.38 28.19
CA PHE A 220 -23.67 12.95 28.83
C PHE A 220 -23.56 12.90 30.37
N ALA A 221 -22.40 12.52 30.92
CA ALA A 221 -22.18 12.55 32.37
C ALA A 221 -22.20 13.98 32.93
N ALA A 222 -21.68 14.96 32.19
CA ALA A 222 -21.71 16.37 32.57
C ALA A 222 -23.12 17.00 32.47
N LEU A 223 -23.89 16.64 31.43
CA LEU A 223 -25.27 17.12 31.24
C LEU A 223 -26.23 16.59 32.32
N LYS A 224 -26.12 15.31 32.70
CA LYS A 224 -26.96 14.72 33.76
C LYS A 224 -26.71 15.37 35.13
N ARG A 225 -25.49 15.83 35.40
CA ARG A 225 -25.13 16.50 36.67
C ARG A 225 -25.69 17.93 36.79
N ARG A 226 -26.10 18.54 35.67
CA ARG A 226 -26.65 19.90 35.63
C ARG A 226 -28.16 19.93 35.81
N GLN A 227 -28.86 18.81 35.59
CA GLN A 227 -30.31 18.70 35.78
C GLN A 227 -30.73 18.28 37.19
N SER A 228 -29.78 17.94 38.08
CA SER A 228 -30.04 17.50 39.46
C SER A 228 -29.68 18.53 40.53
N ARG A 229 -29.54 19.81 40.16
CA ARG A 229 -29.43 20.96 41.07
C ARG A 229 -30.53 21.95 40.75
#